data_AF-A0A5E4JNM2-F1
#
_entry.id   AF-A0A5E4JNM2-F1
#
_cell.length_a   1.000
_cell.length_b   1.000
_cell.length_c   1.000
_cell.angle_alpha   90.00
_cell.angle_beta   90.00
_cell.angle_gamma   90.00
#
_symmetry.space_group_name_H-M   'P 1'
#
loop_
_entity.id
_entity.type
_entity.pdbx_description
1 polymer ?
#
loop_
_entity_poly.entity_id
_entity_poly.type
_entity_poly.pdbx_seq_one_letter_code
_entity_poly.pdbx_strand_id
1 'polypeptide(L)'
;MVKKNKRRISSLLFGVLIILILIIILVSIQKRIDTLNRVTLPIDTKEEAIIFAKTDSNFSNAIKDFEYEFRNRLIYNSYFDEKTNTWQVSVWPEGTIDLWYYVEFNKNGDIIKKGYGEGG
;
A
#
# COMPACT_ATOMS: atom_id res chain seq x y z
N MET A 1 9.28 -18.22 58.23
CA MET A 1 7.94 -18.43 57.63
C MET A 1 7.75 -17.47 56.42
N VAL A 2 8.41 -17.70 55.27
CA VAL A 2 8.42 -16.75 54.12
C VAL A 2 8.31 -17.49 52.75
N LYS A 3 7.41 -18.48 52.63
CA LYS A 3 7.21 -19.23 51.36
C LYS A 3 5.95 -18.84 50.57
N LYS A 4 5.01 -18.08 51.15
CA LYS A 4 3.73 -17.74 50.49
C LYS A 4 3.80 -16.56 49.50
N ASN A 5 4.73 -15.61 49.66
CA ASN A 5 4.80 -14.43 48.79
C ASN A 5 5.43 -14.66 47.41
N LYS A 6 6.38 -15.59 47.26
CA LYS A 6 7.03 -15.87 45.95
C LYS A 6 6.05 -16.40 44.89
N ARG A 7 5.04 -17.19 45.29
CA ARG A 7 4.03 -17.73 44.35
C ARG A 7 3.08 -16.66 43.81
N ARG A 8 2.72 -15.66 44.62
CA ARG A 8 1.83 -14.55 44.20
C ARG A 8 2.52 -13.59 43.23
N ILE A 9 3.81 -13.32 43.43
CA ILE A 9 4.59 -12.45 42.54
C ILE A 9 4.75 -13.09 41.16
N SER A 10 4.95 -14.41 41.10
CA SER A 10 5.04 -15.17 39.84
C SER A 10 3.75 -15.15 39.02
N SER A 11 2.57 -15.23 39.66
CA SER A 11 1.29 -15.15 38.92
C SER A 11 0.97 -13.73 38.44
N LEU A 12 1.37 -12.71 39.22
CA LEU A 12 1.24 -11.30 38.82
C LEU A 12 2.12 -10.98 37.61
N LEU A 13 3.38 -11.44 37.60
CA LEU A 13 4.30 -11.26 36.47
C LEU A 13 3.79 -11.96 35.20
N PHE A 14 3.18 -13.14 35.34
CA PHE A 14 2.59 -13.87 34.21
C PHE A 14 1.37 -13.14 33.62
N GLY A 15 0.51 -12.58 34.48
CA GLY A 15 -0.63 -11.76 34.04
C GLY A 15 -0.20 -10.50 33.29
N VAL A 16 0.83 -9.81 33.76
CA VAL A 16 1.39 -8.62 33.09
C VAL A 16 1.95 -8.98 31.71
N LEU A 17 2.62 -10.13 31.58
CA LEU A 17 3.19 -10.59 30.31
C LEU A 17 2.10 -10.85 29.25
N ILE A 18 0.98 -11.49 29.64
CA ILE A 18 -0.14 -11.75 28.73
C ILE A 18 -0.77 -10.45 28.23
N ILE A 19 -0.96 -9.47 29.13
CA ILE A 19 -1.50 -8.16 28.77
C ILE A 19 -0.57 -7.45 27.77
N LEU A 20 0.75 -7.54 27.98
CA LEU A 20 1.73 -6.92 27.07
C LEU A 20 1.65 -7.53 25.66
N ILE A 21 1.53 -8.85 25.56
CA ILE A 21 1.41 -9.57 24.29
C ILE A 21 0.12 -9.16 23.56
N LEU A 22 -1.00 -9.07 24.28
CA LEU A 22 -2.28 -8.63 23.72
C LEU A 22 -2.20 -7.21 23.14
N ILE A 23 -1.55 -6.29 23.84
CA ILE A 23 -1.35 -4.91 23.37
C ILE A 23 -0.54 -4.89 22.07
N ILE A 24 0.55 -5.67 21.97
CA ILE A 24 1.38 -5.75 20.76
C ILE A 24 0.57 -6.27 19.57
N ILE A 25 -0.27 -7.29 19.79
CA ILE A 25 -1.15 -7.85 18.75
C ILE A 25 -2.17 -6.80 18.30
N LEU A 26 -2.82 -6.11 19.24
CA LEU A 26 -3.78 -5.04 18.96
C LEU A 26 -3.17 -3.91 18.13
N VAL A 27 -1.99 -3.42 18.51
CA VAL A 27 -1.27 -2.37 17.75
C VAL A 27 -0.90 -2.85 16.35
N SER A 28 -0.52 -4.11 16.20
CA SER A 28 -0.16 -4.70 14.90
C SER A 28 -1.38 -4.84 13.97
N ILE A 29 -2.52 -5.22 14.53
CA ILE A 29 -3.80 -5.28 13.80
C ILE A 29 -4.23 -3.87 13.39
N GLN A 30 -4.18 -2.90 14.32
CA GLN A 30 -4.52 -1.51 14.02
C GLN A 30 -3.69 -0.95 12.86
N LYS A 31 -2.37 -1.17 12.86
CA LYS A 31 -1.49 -0.76 11.74
C LYS A 31 -1.88 -1.40 10.40
N ARG A 32 -2.29 -2.67 10.39
CA ARG A 32 -2.78 -3.34 9.17
C ARG A 32 -4.10 -2.75 8.70
N ILE A 33 -5.03 -2.48 9.62
CA ILE A 33 -6.32 -1.84 9.31
C ILE A 33 -6.09 -0.41 8.78
N ASP A 34 -5.21 0.37 9.40
CA ASP A 34 -4.88 1.72 8.92
C ASP A 34 -4.24 1.69 7.53
N THR A 35 -3.44 0.66 7.23
CA THR A 35 -2.85 0.45 5.89
C THR A 35 -3.91 0.04 4.87
N LEU A 36 -4.90 -0.78 5.26
CA LEU A 36 -6.01 -1.20 4.41
C LEU A 36 -7.02 -0.07 4.14
N ASN A 37 -7.34 0.73 5.16
CA ASN A 37 -8.24 1.89 5.04
C ASN A 37 -7.60 3.04 4.26
N ARG A 38 -6.26 3.10 4.17
CA ARG A 38 -5.55 4.03 3.29
C ARG A 38 -5.69 3.71 1.80
N VAL A 39 -6.16 2.52 1.43
CA VAL A 39 -6.48 2.17 0.03
C VAL A 39 -7.76 2.88 -0.47
N THR A 40 -8.48 3.54 0.44
CA THR A 40 -9.69 4.33 0.19
C THR A 40 -9.54 5.82 0.57
N LEU A 41 -8.31 6.35 0.56
CA LEU A 41 -8.11 7.80 0.66
C LEU A 41 -8.11 8.43 -0.73
N PRO A 42 -8.65 9.65 -0.89
CA PRO A 42 -8.58 10.35 -2.16
C PRO A 42 -7.12 10.51 -2.56
N ILE A 43 -6.81 10.18 -3.81
CA ILE A 43 -5.50 10.45 -4.40
C ILE A 43 -5.50 11.92 -4.77
N ASP A 44 -4.77 12.75 -4.02
CA ASP A 44 -4.79 14.21 -4.18
C ASP A 44 -3.53 14.74 -4.86
N THR A 45 -2.48 13.93 -4.92
CA THR A 45 -1.17 14.32 -5.47
C THR A 45 -0.66 13.35 -6.52
N LYS A 46 0.28 13.84 -7.34
CA LYS A 46 0.97 13.04 -8.36
C LYS A 46 1.72 11.86 -7.75
N GLU A 47 2.38 12.09 -6.62
CA GLU A 47 3.16 11.09 -5.90
C GLU A 47 2.26 10.01 -5.30
N GLU A 48 1.12 10.38 -4.73
CA GLU A 48 0.12 9.42 -4.22
C GLU A 48 -0.43 8.55 -5.34
N ALA A 49 -0.67 9.10 -6.53
CA ALA A 49 -1.14 8.31 -7.68
C ALA A 49 -0.12 7.22 -8.06
N ILE A 50 1.17 7.57 -8.07
CA ILE A 50 2.26 6.63 -8.36
C ILE A 50 2.35 5.56 -7.26
N ILE A 51 2.27 5.95 -5.98
CA ILE A 51 2.27 5.00 -4.86
C ILE A 51 1.08 4.06 -4.98
N PHE A 52 -0.11 4.59 -5.25
CA PHE A 52 -1.33 3.82 -5.40
C PHE A 52 -1.22 2.79 -6.53
N ALA A 53 -0.78 3.22 -7.72
CA ALA A 53 -0.56 2.31 -8.86
C ALA A 53 0.39 1.16 -8.49
N LYS A 54 1.49 1.45 -7.77
CA LYS A 54 2.46 0.45 -7.30
C LYS A 54 1.89 -0.56 -6.30
N THR A 55 0.77 -0.25 -5.63
CA THR A 55 0.08 -1.20 -4.74
C THR A 55 -0.78 -2.20 -5.51
N ASP A 56 -1.14 -1.91 -6.75
CA ASP A 56 -1.86 -2.85 -7.60
C ASP A 56 -0.93 -3.99 -8.03
N SER A 57 -1.29 -5.23 -7.68
CA SER A 57 -0.41 -6.38 -7.91
C SER A 57 -0.13 -6.63 -9.39
N ASN A 58 -1.10 -6.39 -10.27
CA ASN A 58 -0.92 -6.68 -11.69
C ASN A 58 0.02 -5.66 -12.32
N PHE A 59 -0.19 -4.38 -12.02
CA PHE A 59 0.69 -3.32 -12.48
C PHE A 59 2.09 -3.42 -11.87
N SER A 60 2.19 -3.73 -10.57
CA SER A 60 3.48 -3.92 -9.90
C SER A 60 4.29 -5.08 -10.50
N ASN A 61 3.63 -6.17 -10.88
CA ASN A 61 4.30 -7.29 -11.55
C ASN A 61 4.73 -6.91 -12.97
N ALA A 62 3.87 -6.24 -13.74
CA ALA A 62 4.22 -5.76 -15.08
C ALA A 62 5.44 -4.82 -15.04
N ILE A 63 5.50 -3.90 -14.05
CA ILE A 63 6.68 -3.04 -13.82
C ILE A 63 7.95 -3.89 -13.61
N LYS A 64 7.90 -4.94 -12.78
CA LYS A 64 9.08 -5.77 -12.51
C LYS A 64 9.56 -6.51 -13.75
N ASP A 65 8.62 -7.02 -14.55
CA ASP A 65 8.93 -7.68 -15.81
C ASP A 65 9.59 -6.67 -16.77
N PHE A 66 9.07 -5.44 -16.80
CA PHE A 66 9.65 -4.31 -17.55
C PHE A 66 11.06 -3.94 -17.08
N GLU A 67 11.29 -3.82 -15.77
CA GLU A 67 12.62 -3.55 -15.19
C GLU A 67 13.61 -4.64 -15.55
N TYR A 68 13.16 -5.91 -15.55
CA TYR A 68 13.98 -7.06 -15.91
C TYR A 68 14.39 -7.03 -17.39
N GLU A 69 13.45 -6.71 -18.29
CA GLU A 69 13.67 -6.67 -19.74
C GLU A 69 14.64 -5.55 -20.13
N PHE A 70 14.39 -4.32 -19.68
CA PHE A 70 15.15 -3.15 -20.14
C PHE A 70 16.43 -2.89 -19.34
N ARG A 71 16.59 -3.52 -18.17
CA ARG A 71 17.73 -3.30 -17.24
C ARG A 71 18.03 -1.82 -16.97
N ASN A 72 17.03 -0.97 -17.13
CA ASN A 72 17.14 0.48 -17.08
C ASN A 72 16.33 1.02 -15.90
N ARG A 73 16.68 2.23 -15.48
CA ARG A 73 15.91 2.95 -14.47
C ARG A 73 14.58 3.40 -15.08
N LEU A 74 13.48 3.02 -14.44
CA LEU A 74 12.16 3.48 -14.85
C LEU A 74 11.90 4.91 -14.39
N ILE A 75 11.34 5.70 -15.31
CA ILE A 75 10.84 7.05 -15.06
C ILE A 75 9.34 6.94 -14.85
N TYR A 76 8.86 7.49 -13.74
CA TYR A 76 7.45 7.53 -13.41
C TYR A 76 6.91 8.94 -13.67
N ASN A 77 5.74 9.02 -14.29
CA ASN A 77 4.98 10.25 -14.40
C ASN A 77 3.52 9.97 -14.06
N SER A 78 2.82 11.00 -13.56
CA SER A 78 1.40 10.90 -13.32
C SER A 78 0.68 12.20 -13.67
N TYR A 79 -0.57 12.05 -14.08
CA TYR A 79 -1.45 13.14 -14.40
C TYR A 79 -2.88 12.83 -13.99
N PHE A 80 -3.64 13.88 -13.70
CA PHE A 80 -5.04 13.79 -13.35
C PHE A 80 -5.89 14.38 -14.47
N ASP A 81 -6.90 13.64 -14.90
CA ASP A 81 -7.94 14.11 -15.82
C ASP A 81 -9.20 14.45 -15.02
N GLU A 82 -9.46 15.75 -14.86
CA GLU A 82 -10.62 16.28 -14.15
C GLU A 82 -11.95 15.90 -14.81
N LYS A 83 -11.98 15.69 -16.14
CA LYS A 83 -13.23 15.39 -16.86
C LYS A 83 -13.75 13.99 -16.53
N THR A 84 -12.83 13.05 -16.39
CA THR A 84 -13.12 11.65 -16.11
C THR A 84 -12.83 11.29 -14.66
N ASN A 85 -12.33 12.22 -13.84
CA ASN A 85 -11.90 11.97 -12.46
C ASN A 85 -10.93 10.77 -12.38
N THR A 86 -9.97 10.74 -13.33
CA THR A 86 -9.06 9.63 -13.53
C THR A 86 -7.62 10.06 -13.26
N TRP A 87 -6.94 9.31 -12.40
CA TRP A 87 -5.49 9.35 -12.31
C TRP A 87 -4.88 8.38 -13.30
N GLN A 88 -3.88 8.85 -14.04
CA GLN A 88 -3.08 8.01 -14.92
C GLN A 88 -1.61 8.09 -14.51
N VAL A 89 -0.95 6.95 -14.54
CA VAL A 89 0.46 6.80 -14.18
C VAL A 89 1.14 6.09 -15.34
N SER A 90 2.11 6.73 -15.96
CA SER A 90 2.92 6.16 -17.04
C SER A 90 4.33 5.88 -16.55
N VAL A 91 4.94 4.84 -17.10
CA VAL A 91 6.23 4.30 -16.68
C VAL A 91 7.00 3.85 -17.91
N TRP A 92 8.14 4.48 -18.17
CA TRP A 92 8.96 4.12 -19.32
C TRP A 92 10.45 4.08 -18.95
N PRO A 93 11.25 3.19 -19.56
CA PRO A 93 12.69 3.26 -19.52
C PRO A 93 13.19 4.38 -20.45
N GLU A 94 14.45 4.74 -20.31
CA GLU A 94 15.10 5.65 -21.25
C GLU A 94 15.19 4.97 -22.64
N GLY A 95 14.26 5.29 -23.54
CA GLY A 95 14.40 5.00 -24.97
C GLY A 95 13.27 4.25 -25.70
N THR A 96 12.24 3.66 -25.07
CA THR A 96 11.08 3.02 -25.75
C THR A 96 10.10 2.33 -24.78
N ILE A 97 8.89 1.99 -25.28
CA ILE A 97 7.74 1.27 -24.66
C ILE A 97 7.27 1.85 -23.32
N ASP A 98 6.02 2.31 -23.24
CA ASP A 98 5.39 2.89 -22.04
C ASP A 98 4.44 1.88 -21.38
N LEU A 99 4.59 1.63 -20.08
CA LEU A 99 3.61 0.92 -19.26
C LEU A 99 2.75 1.96 -18.52
N TRP A 100 1.44 1.94 -18.74
CA TRP A 100 0.53 2.90 -18.12
C TRP A 100 -0.51 2.20 -17.25
N TYR A 101 -0.90 2.88 -16.17
CA TYR A 101 -1.96 2.51 -15.24
C TYR A 101 -2.98 3.63 -15.19
N TYR A 102 -4.25 3.29 -14.97
CA TYR A 102 -5.29 4.26 -14.70
C TYR A 102 -6.19 3.79 -13.57
N VAL A 103 -6.72 4.76 -12.83
CA VAL A 103 -7.77 4.56 -11.83
C VAL A 103 -8.75 5.72 -11.89
N GLU A 104 -10.03 5.39 -12.03
CA GLU A 104 -11.15 6.30 -12.17
C GLU A 104 -12.01 6.24 -10.90
N PHE A 105 -12.38 7.40 -10.38
CA PHE A 105 -13.17 7.54 -9.17
C PHE A 105 -14.57 8.12 -9.45
N ASN A 106 -15.58 7.68 -8.70
CA ASN A 106 -16.87 8.36 -8.68
C ASN A 106 -16.82 9.63 -7.79
N LYS A 107 -17.95 10.36 -7.72
CA LYS A 107 -18.08 11.58 -6.91
C LYS A 107 -17.94 11.35 -5.39
N ASN A 108 -18.06 10.13 -4.92
CA ASN A 108 -17.90 9.76 -3.51
C ASN A 108 -16.45 9.35 -3.18
N GLY A 109 -15.57 9.30 -4.18
CA GLY A 109 -14.20 8.81 -4.03
C GLY A 109 -14.06 7.29 -4.14
N ASP A 110 -15.10 6.56 -4.57
CA ASP A 110 -14.99 5.12 -4.80
C ASP A 110 -14.36 4.83 -6.16
N ILE A 111 -13.51 3.82 -6.23
CA ILE A 111 -12.93 3.34 -7.50
C ILE A 111 -14.04 2.68 -8.33
N ILE A 112 -14.27 3.20 -9.53
CA ILE A 112 -15.23 2.63 -10.48
C ILE A 112 -14.56 1.84 -11.59
N LYS A 113 -13.32 2.21 -11.94
CA LYS A 113 -12.56 1.54 -12.97
C LYS A 113 -11.08 1.65 -12.67
N LYS A 114 -10.34 0.61 -12.98
CA LYS A 114 -8.87 0.66 -13.01
C LYS A 114 -8.34 -0.38 -13.98
N GLY A 115 -7.11 -0.18 -14.42
CA GLY A 115 -6.41 -1.13 -15.26
C GLY A 115 -5.04 -0.62 -15.63
N TYR A 116 -4.35 -1.40 -16.45
CA TYR A 116 -3.08 -1.01 -17.01
C TYR A 116 -2.94 -1.55 -18.44
N GLY A 117 -1.96 -1.04 -19.16
CA GLY A 117 -1.59 -1.54 -20.48
C GLY A 117 -0.14 -1.21 -20.80
N GLU A 118 0.35 -1.87 -21.84
CA GLU A 118 1.68 -1.69 -22.41
C GLU A 118 1.50 -1.00 -23.78
N GLY A 119 2.21 0.09 -24.01
CA GLY A 119 2.22 0.88 -25.23
C GLY A 119 3.55 0.72 -25.94
N GLY A 120 3.54 0.09 -27.11
CA GLY A 120 4.70 -0.07 -28.01
C GLY A 120 4.93 1.14 -28.90
#